data_AF-A0A525CM28-F1
#
_entry.id   AF-A0A525CM28-F1
#
_cell.length_a   1.000
_cell.length_b   1.000
_cell.length_c   1.000
_cell.angle_alpha   90.00
_cell.angle_beta   90.00
_cell.angle_gamma   90.00
#
_symmetry.space_group_name_H-M   'P 1'
#
loop_
_entity.id
_entity.type
_entity.pdbx_description
1 polymer ?
#
loop_
_entity_poly.entity_id
_entity_poly.type
_entity_poly.pdbx_seq_one_letter_code
_entity_poly.pdbx_strand_id
1 'polypeptide(L)'
;MKQLLVDSIGRIDLIVWVLVIVFFCGSSLIFSGNIQLAFMGAAGIIVEMLIIGVSIEIIIDSLKQHKGIGTITGFITNGPEALCLIVGLVVGDILFAASTPLGSNFMNPVLLFAAALICGTVISVLKCKPFYTITTIVATAAFALGFYILDVSLYFWWVIGAILVTIPLFIIRPTEQNNPSGEETSQSANWLIPAVILLIGAGYFLDPVVSFAAENSKAPKGVIGFFILATLTSWPEFKSCLALLNRGKTLAAILNITVSNITNIWLAAAGIGFYILTV
;
A
#
# COMPACT_ATOMS: atom_id res chain seq x y z
N MET A 1 -11.71 -0.68 21.71
CA MET A 1 -11.39 0.69 21.26
C MET A 1 -10.11 1.26 21.84
N LYS A 2 -10.00 1.53 23.17
CA LYS A 2 -8.70 1.97 23.75
C LYS A 2 -7.58 0.96 23.48
N GLN A 3 -7.89 -0.33 23.58
CA GLN A 3 -6.95 -1.41 23.32
C GLN A 3 -6.58 -1.48 21.83
N LEU A 4 -7.55 -1.38 20.92
CA LEU A 4 -7.32 -1.33 19.46
C LEU A 4 -6.41 -0.14 19.07
N LEU A 5 -6.67 1.07 19.57
CA LEU A 5 -5.82 2.25 19.32
C LEU A 5 -4.40 2.13 19.90
N VAL A 6 -4.25 1.48 21.05
CA VAL A 6 -2.94 1.25 21.69
C VAL A 6 -2.17 0.14 20.97
N ASP A 7 -2.87 -0.89 20.47
CA ASP A 7 -2.28 -2.01 19.73
C ASP A 7 -1.98 -1.63 18.26
N SER A 8 -2.62 -0.59 17.71
CA SER A 8 -2.35 -0.08 16.35
C SER A 8 -0.94 0.52 16.21
N ILE A 9 -0.31 0.98 17.30
CA ILE A 9 1.05 1.56 17.29
C ILE A 9 2.04 0.60 17.96
N GLY A 10 2.71 -0.21 17.16
CA GLY A 10 3.78 -1.11 17.59
C GLY A 10 5.17 -0.48 17.55
N ARG A 11 6.16 -1.19 18.10
CA ARG A 11 7.58 -0.80 18.03
C ARG A 11 8.08 -0.66 16.60
N ILE A 12 7.50 -1.40 15.65
CA ILE A 12 7.90 -1.37 14.25
C ILE A 12 7.35 -0.09 13.57
N ASP A 13 6.17 0.40 13.96
CA ASP A 13 5.63 1.68 13.49
C ASP A 13 6.58 2.84 13.82
N LEU A 14 7.17 2.84 15.02
CA LEU A 14 8.17 3.84 15.42
C LEU A 14 9.42 3.83 14.50
N ILE A 15 9.87 2.65 14.06
CA ILE A 15 11.01 2.54 13.14
C ILE A 15 10.66 3.22 11.82
N VAL A 16 9.47 2.96 11.28
CA VAL A 16 9.02 3.59 10.03
C VAL A 16 8.93 5.11 10.18
N TRP A 17 8.39 5.61 11.29
CA TRP A 17 8.30 7.05 11.52
C TRP A 17 9.68 7.71 11.57
N VAL A 18 10.64 7.07 12.21
CA VAL A 18 12.04 7.53 12.20
C VAL A 18 12.60 7.54 10.78
N LEU A 19 12.34 6.50 9.98
CA LEU A 19 12.80 6.46 8.58
C LEU A 19 12.18 7.57 7.73
N VAL A 20 10.89 7.87 7.91
CA VAL A 20 10.20 8.98 7.23
C VAL A 20 10.85 10.32 7.60
N ILE A 21 11.09 10.56 8.88
CA ILE A 21 11.77 11.78 9.36
C ILE A 21 13.18 11.87 8.77
N VAL A 22 13.95 10.78 8.81
CA VAL A 22 15.31 10.72 8.28
C VAL A 22 15.33 10.99 6.77
N PHE A 23 14.37 10.46 6.02
CA PHE A 23 14.24 10.72 4.59
C PHE A 23 14.04 12.21 4.30
N PHE A 24 13.04 12.84 4.93
CA PHE A 24 12.70 14.24 4.65
C PHE A 24 13.77 15.22 5.16
N CYS A 25 14.28 15.02 6.38
CA CYS A 25 15.35 15.84 6.92
C CYS A 25 16.67 15.63 6.16
N GLY A 26 16.97 14.38 5.78
CA GLY A 26 18.14 14.04 4.98
C GLY A 26 18.10 14.67 3.60
N SER A 27 16.96 14.57 2.90
CA SER A 27 16.72 15.25 1.62
C SER A 27 16.90 16.76 1.78
N SER A 28 16.32 17.35 2.84
CA SER A 28 16.46 18.77 3.13
C SER A 28 17.92 19.19 3.31
N LEU A 29 18.73 18.39 4.03
CA LEU A 29 20.16 18.65 4.22
C LEU A 29 20.96 18.55 2.91
N ILE A 30 20.68 17.55 2.09
CA ILE A 30 21.43 17.29 0.85
C ILE A 30 21.10 18.34 -0.22
N PHE A 31 19.82 18.73 -0.33
CA PHE A 31 19.32 19.57 -1.42
C PHE A 31 19.03 21.02 -0.98
N SER A 32 19.60 21.46 0.15
CA SER A 32 19.45 22.84 0.67
C SER A 32 17.99 23.26 0.91
N GLY A 33 17.18 22.36 1.46
CA GLY A 33 15.84 22.63 1.94
C GLY A 33 15.82 23.28 3.34
N ASN A 34 14.62 23.47 3.89
CA ASN A 34 14.44 23.92 5.27
C ASN A 34 14.19 22.72 6.19
N ILE A 35 15.18 22.36 7.02
CA ILE A 35 15.12 21.17 7.87
C ILE A 35 13.99 21.21 8.90
N GLN A 36 13.68 22.38 9.45
CA GLN A 36 12.63 22.52 10.46
C GLN A 36 11.24 22.31 9.83
N LEU A 37 11.02 22.93 8.67
CA LEU A 37 9.77 22.76 7.93
C LEU A 37 9.66 21.34 7.33
N ALA A 38 10.77 20.75 6.89
CA ALA A 38 10.79 19.36 6.41
C ALA A 38 10.45 18.36 7.53
N PHE A 39 10.96 18.59 8.75
CA PHE A 39 10.58 17.81 9.93
C PHE A 39 9.09 17.91 10.22
N MET A 40 8.52 19.13 10.19
CA MET A 40 7.08 19.32 10.37
C MET A 40 6.26 18.65 9.27
N GLY A 41 6.71 18.71 8.01
CA GLY A 41 6.07 18.00 6.90
C GLY A 41 6.11 16.48 7.08
N ALA A 42 7.24 15.93 7.50
CA ALA A 42 7.38 14.51 7.82
C ALA A 42 6.43 14.08 8.95
N ALA A 43 6.36 14.86 10.03
CA ALA A 43 5.43 14.62 11.13
C ALA A 43 3.97 14.68 10.65
N GLY A 44 3.63 15.64 9.78
CA GLY A 44 2.31 15.72 9.14
C GLY A 44 1.97 14.46 8.36
N ILE A 45 2.88 13.98 7.50
CA ILE A 45 2.69 12.73 6.73
C ILE A 45 2.48 11.53 7.65
N ILE A 46 3.26 11.42 8.73
CA ILE A 46 3.12 10.33 9.71
C ILE A 46 1.74 10.35 10.35
N VAL A 47 1.27 11.53 10.78
CA VAL A 47 -0.05 11.68 11.41
C VAL A 47 -1.16 11.36 10.43
N GLU A 48 -1.10 11.89 9.21
CA GLU A 48 -2.07 11.60 8.15
C GLU A 48 -2.15 10.10 7.86
N MET A 49 -1.01 9.45 7.65
CA MET A 49 -0.96 8.02 7.35
C MET A 49 -1.40 7.14 8.53
N LEU A 50 -1.19 7.58 9.77
CA LEU A 50 -1.75 6.92 10.94
C LEU A 50 -3.28 6.98 10.93
N ILE A 51 -3.86 8.15 10.63
CA ILE A 51 -5.33 8.32 10.57
C ILE A 51 -5.92 7.48 9.44
N ILE A 52 -5.29 7.49 8.26
CA ILE A 52 -5.68 6.65 7.12
C ILE A 52 -5.61 5.17 7.49
N GLY A 53 -4.49 4.73 8.07
CA GLY A 53 -4.28 3.34 8.47
C GLY A 53 -5.30 2.84 9.48
N VAL A 54 -5.57 3.61 10.54
CA VAL A 54 -6.59 3.29 11.55
C VAL A 54 -8.00 3.26 10.94
N SER A 55 -8.31 4.22 10.06
CA SER A 55 -9.61 4.27 9.40
C SER A 55 -9.85 3.05 8.52
N ILE A 56 -8.83 2.65 7.74
CA ILE A 56 -8.89 1.43 6.94
C ILE A 56 -9.03 0.21 7.83
N GLU A 57 -8.25 0.07 8.90
CA GLU A 57 -8.34 -1.07 9.83
C GLU A 57 -9.76 -1.25 10.39
N ILE A 58 -10.40 -0.15 10.81
CA ILE A 58 -11.79 -0.15 11.28
C ILE A 58 -12.77 -0.55 10.15
N ILE A 59 -12.55 -0.07 8.93
CA ILE A 59 -13.36 -0.46 7.76
C ILE A 59 -13.20 -1.96 7.49
N ILE A 60 -11.97 -2.50 7.51
CA ILE A 60 -11.72 -3.94 7.32
C ILE A 60 -12.49 -4.73 8.37
N ASP A 61 -12.33 -4.39 9.65
CA ASP A 61 -12.97 -5.10 10.75
C ASP A 61 -14.50 -5.02 10.70
N SER A 62 -15.04 -3.92 10.18
CA SER A 62 -16.48 -3.77 9.95
C SER A 62 -17.00 -4.59 8.76
N LEU A 63 -16.15 -4.87 7.76
CA LEU A 63 -16.50 -5.60 6.52
C LEU A 63 -16.18 -7.10 6.55
N LYS A 64 -15.43 -7.59 7.55
CA LYS A 64 -15.13 -9.01 7.75
C LYS A 64 -16.41 -9.83 8.03
N GLN A 65 -17.09 -10.25 6.96
CA GLN A 65 -18.19 -11.22 7.04
C GLN A 65 -18.06 -12.40 6.06
N HIS A 66 -17.06 -12.44 5.16
CA HIS A 66 -17.05 -13.42 4.05
C HIS A 66 -15.71 -14.16 3.83
N LYS A 67 -15.84 -15.43 3.40
CA LYS A 67 -14.79 -16.46 3.23
C LYS A 67 -13.73 -16.09 2.18
N GLY A 68 -12.45 -16.39 2.46
CA GLY A 68 -11.33 -16.25 1.52
C GLY A 68 -10.26 -15.25 2.01
N ILE A 69 -9.70 -15.51 3.19
CA ILE A 69 -8.95 -14.54 4.01
C ILE A 69 -7.81 -13.88 3.22
N GLY A 70 -6.94 -14.62 2.52
CA GLY A 70 -5.78 -14.00 1.86
C GLY A 70 -6.14 -13.13 0.65
N THR A 71 -7.04 -13.58 -0.22
CA THR A 71 -7.44 -12.82 -1.43
C THR A 71 -8.28 -11.59 -1.07
N ILE A 72 -9.24 -11.74 -0.15
CA ILE A 72 -10.10 -10.62 0.28
C ILE A 72 -9.26 -9.59 1.03
N THR A 73 -8.37 -10.03 1.92
CA THR A 73 -7.50 -9.12 2.65
C THR A 73 -6.67 -8.28 1.68
N GLY A 74 -6.05 -8.90 0.67
CA GLY A 74 -5.26 -8.16 -0.34
C GLY A 74 -6.04 -7.12 -1.15
N PHE A 75 -7.36 -7.27 -1.34
CA PHE A 75 -8.18 -6.21 -1.96
C PHE A 75 -8.49 -5.09 -0.98
N ILE A 76 -8.90 -5.43 0.25
CA ILE A 76 -9.31 -4.44 1.24
C ILE A 76 -8.11 -3.63 1.73
N THR A 77 -6.95 -4.26 1.89
CA THR A 77 -5.73 -3.59 2.37
C THR A 77 -5.14 -2.59 1.39
N ASN A 78 -5.55 -2.60 0.12
CA ASN A 78 -5.19 -1.58 -0.87
C ASN A 78 -6.05 -0.31 -0.80
N GLY A 79 -6.93 -0.19 0.21
CA GLY A 79 -7.70 1.01 0.46
C GLY A 79 -6.87 2.30 0.56
N PRO A 80 -5.75 2.34 1.31
CA PRO A 80 -4.87 3.50 1.38
C PRO A 80 -4.26 3.90 0.01
N GLU A 81 -3.84 2.92 -0.80
CA GLU A 81 -3.32 3.13 -2.16
C GLU A 81 -4.38 3.73 -3.07
N ALA A 82 -5.61 3.18 -3.04
CA ALA A 82 -6.74 3.71 -3.79
C ALA A 82 -7.07 5.16 -3.38
N LEU A 83 -6.97 5.48 -2.08
CA LEU A 83 -7.15 6.85 -1.60
C LEU A 83 -6.08 7.79 -2.17
N CYS A 84 -4.79 7.40 -2.12
CA CYS A 84 -3.70 8.20 -2.68
C CYS A 84 -3.88 8.43 -4.19
N LEU A 85 -4.32 7.40 -4.92
CA LEU A 85 -4.65 7.50 -6.34
C LEU A 85 -5.74 8.55 -6.58
N ILE A 86 -6.86 8.46 -5.86
CA ILE A 86 -7.99 9.39 -6.00
C ILE A 86 -7.53 10.82 -5.71
N VAL A 87 -6.76 11.02 -4.64
CA VAL A 87 -6.22 12.33 -4.26
C VAL A 87 -5.35 12.91 -5.39
N GLY A 88 -4.43 12.12 -5.95
CA GLY A 88 -3.59 12.58 -7.05
C GLY A 88 -4.38 12.90 -8.32
N LEU A 89 -5.41 12.09 -8.65
CA LEU A 89 -6.29 12.36 -9.79
C LEU A 89 -7.10 13.65 -9.62
N VAL A 90 -7.62 13.91 -8.41
CA VAL A 90 -8.38 15.14 -8.09
C VAL A 90 -7.51 16.38 -8.24
N VAL A 91 -6.22 16.28 -7.92
CA VAL A 91 -5.24 17.37 -8.07
C VAL A 91 -4.72 17.49 -9.51
N GLY A 92 -5.01 16.51 -10.38
CA GLY A 92 -4.56 16.49 -11.78
C GLY A 92 -3.11 16.07 -11.96
N ASP A 93 -2.49 15.44 -10.96
CA ASP A 93 -1.11 14.95 -11.01
C ASP A 93 -1.11 13.43 -11.15
N ILE A 94 -1.12 12.94 -12.40
CA ILE A 94 -1.13 11.50 -12.70
C ILE A 94 0.14 10.79 -12.23
N LEU A 95 1.28 11.50 -12.23
CA LEU A 95 2.55 10.92 -11.79
C LEU A 95 2.50 10.67 -10.28
N PHE A 96 1.98 11.63 -9.52
CA PHE A 96 1.73 11.44 -8.10
C PHE A 96 0.63 10.38 -7.85
N ALA A 97 -0.49 10.44 -8.57
CA ALA A 97 -1.60 9.50 -8.42
C ALA A 97 -1.17 8.04 -8.61
N ALA A 98 -0.42 7.75 -9.68
CA ALA A 98 0.06 6.41 -9.98
C ALA A 98 1.24 6.00 -9.08
N SER A 99 1.97 6.95 -8.49
CA SER A 99 3.21 6.63 -7.78
C SER A 99 3.03 5.75 -6.55
N THR A 100 1.97 5.95 -5.77
CA THR A 100 1.73 5.14 -4.58
C THR A 100 1.40 3.68 -4.92
N PRO A 101 0.38 3.37 -5.76
CA PRO A 101 0.14 1.97 -6.15
C PRO A 101 1.36 1.31 -6.80
N LEU A 102 2.05 2.01 -7.70
CA LEU A 102 3.22 1.45 -8.39
C LEU A 102 4.43 1.25 -7.44
N GLY A 103 4.59 2.13 -6.45
CA GLY A 103 5.58 1.96 -5.38
C GLY A 103 5.26 0.76 -4.48
N SER A 104 3.99 0.54 -4.15
CA SER A 104 3.54 -0.60 -3.34
C SER A 104 3.89 -1.93 -4.00
N ASN A 105 3.92 -2.01 -5.35
CA ASN A 105 4.40 -3.19 -6.06
C ASN A 105 5.85 -3.58 -5.74
N PHE A 106 6.70 -2.64 -5.33
CA PHE A 106 8.05 -2.87 -4.82
C PHE A 106 8.07 -3.14 -3.32
N MET A 107 7.32 -2.35 -2.56
CA MET A 107 7.37 -2.44 -1.11
C MET A 107 6.75 -3.70 -0.56
N ASN A 108 5.69 -4.19 -1.18
CA ASN A 108 4.99 -5.40 -0.75
C ASN A 108 5.92 -6.64 -0.69
N PRO A 109 6.71 -6.98 -1.73
CA PRO A 109 7.74 -8.03 -1.65
C PRO A 109 8.77 -7.83 -0.53
N VAL A 110 9.25 -6.60 -0.34
CA VAL A 110 10.24 -6.27 0.70
C VAL A 110 9.65 -6.50 2.09
N LEU A 111 8.42 -6.03 2.30
CA LEU A 111 7.68 -6.19 3.55
C LEU A 111 7.31 -7.65 3.82
N LEU A 112 6.94 -8.44 2.80
CA LEU A 112 6.74 -9.88 2.93
C LEU A 112 8.01 -10.57 3.44
N PHE A 113 9.16 -10.23 2.84
CA PHE A 113 10.44 -10.80 3.24
C PHE A 113 10.82 -10.38 4.67
N ALA A 114 10.60 -9.11 5.02
CA ALA A 114 10.79 -8.62 6.39
C ALA A 114 9.90 -9.35 7.39
N ALA A 115 8.61 -9.57 7.07
CA ALA A 115 7.69 -10.32 7.92
C ALA A 115 8.15 -11.78 8.08
N ALA A 116 8.62 -12.40 6.99
CA ALA A 116 9.15 -13.76 7.02
C ALA A 116 10.42 -13.88 7.87
N LEU A 117 11.30 -12.87 7.86
CA LEU A 117 12.46 -12.79 8.75
C LEU A 117 12.04 -12.70 10.22
N ILE A 118 11.13 -11.78 10.54
CA ILE A 118 10.63 -11.58 11.91
C ILE A 118 9.95 -12.85 12.45
N CYS A 119 9.17 -13.54 11.61
CA CYS A 119 8.49 -14.78 11.98
C CYS A 119 9.37 -16.03 11.92
N GLY A 120 10.62 -15.94 11.42
CA GLY A 120 11.47 -17.12 11.21
C GLY A 120 10.95 -18.10 10.15
N THR A 121 10.15 -17.63 9.18
CA THR A 121 9.46 -18.46 8.18
C THR A 121 9.99 -18.28 6.75
N VAL A 122 11.16 -17.67 6.58
CA VAL A 122 11.78 -17.37 5.27
C VAL A 122 11.81 -18.59 4.34
N ILE A 123 12.27 -19.75 4.84
CA ILE A 123 12.36 -20.98 4.04
C ILE A 123 10.98 -21.43 3.56
N SER A 124 9.96 -21.32 4.42
CA SER A 124 8.58 -21.67 4.08
C SER A 124 8.03 -20.75 2.99
N VAL A 125 8.27 -19.44 3.10
CA VAL A 125 7.85 -18.46 2.08
C VAL A 125 8.53 -18.75 0.74
N LEU A 126 9.85 -18.97 0.73
CA LEU A 126 10.60 -19.23 -0.50
C LEU A 126 10.21 -20.54 -1.20
N LYS A 127 9.78 -21.56 -0.45
CA LYS A 127 9.36 -22.86 -1.00
C LYS A 127 7.88 -22.90 -1.37
N CYS A 128 7.06 -21.95 -0.91
CA CYS A 128 5.63 -21.97 -1.15
C CYS A 128 5.31 -21.36 -2.52
N LYS A 129 4.90 -22.21 -3.47
CA LYS A 129 4.47 -21.82 -4.84
C LYS A 129 5.45 -20.84 -5.53
N PRO A 130 6.76 -21.13 -5.56
CA PRO A 130 7.79 -20.17 -5.95
C PRO A 130 7.60 -19.62 -7.38
N PHE A 131 7.19 -20.47 -8.32
CA PHE A 131 6.99 -20.06 -9.71
C PHE A 131 5.90 -18.98 -9.82
N TYR A 132 4.75 -19.18 -9.18
CA TYR A 132 3.68 -18.18 -9.17
C TYR A 132 4.13 -16.89 -8.48
N THR A 133 4.71 -17.01 -7.27
CA THR A 133 5.13 -15.86 -6.47
C THR A 133 6.16 -14.99 -7.20
N ILE A 134 7.22 -15.60 -7.74
CA ILE A 134 8.28 -14.88 -8.45
C ILE A 134 7.73 -14.26 -9.73
N THR A 135 6.95 -15.01 -10.52
CA THR A 135 6.40 -14.48 -11.78
C THR A 135 5.50 -13.27 -11.52
N THR A 136 4.62 -13.33 -10.52
CA THR A 136 3.73 -12.21 -10.19
C THR A 136 4.50 -11.00 -9.66
N ILE A 137 5.46 -11.20 -8.76
CA ILE A 137 6.27 -10.10 -8.22
C ILE A 137 7.08 -9.43 -9.33
N VAL A 138 7.78 -10.22 -10.16
CA VAL A 138 8.62 -9.68 -11.24
C VAL A 138 7.77 -9.00 -12.30
N ALA A 139 6.67 -9.60 -12.74
CA ALA A 139 5.80 -9.00 -13.75
C ALA A 139 5.21 -7.67 -13.27
N THR A 140 4.69 -7.64 -12.04
CA THR A 140 4.09 -6.41 -11.50
C THR A 140 5.12 -5.32 -11.22
N ALA A 141 6.31 -5.67 -10.72
CA ALA A 141 7.44 -4.74 -10.60
C ALA A 141 7.90 -4.19 -11.96
N ALA A 142 7.92 -5.02 -13.01
CA ALA A 142 8.27 -4.59 -14.35
C ALA A 142 7.27 -3.57 -14.92
N PHE A 143 5.96 -3.76 -14.70
CA PHE A 143 4.96 -2.74 -15.07
C PHE A 143 5.15 -1.45 -14.30
N ALA A 144 5.38 -1.53 -12.99
CA ALA A 144 5.59 -0.38 -12.14
C ALA A 144 6.83 0.44 -12.55
N LEU A 145 7.96 -0.19 -12.86
CA LEU A 145 9.13 0.52 -13.40
C LEU A 145 8.91 1.02 -14.83
N GLY A 146 8.29 0.19 -15.66
CA GLY A 146 8.01 0.52 -17.06
C GLY A 146 7.22 1.82 -17.17
N PHE A 147 6.26 2.05 -16.28
CA PHE A 147 5.47 3.29 -16.26
C PHE A 147 6.34 4.56 -16.19
N TYR A 148 7.39 4.58 -15.36
CA TYR A 148 8.26 5.75 -15.19
C TYR A 148 9.23 5.99 -16.35
N ILE A 149 9.41 5.01 -17.23
CA ILE A 149 10.33 5.08 -18.37
C ILE A 149 9.55 5.39 -19.65
N LEU A 150 8.24 5.15 -19.67
CA LEU A 150 7.41 5.30 -20.86
C LEU A 150 6.96 6.73 -21.10
N ASP A 151 7.00 7.12 -22.37
CA ASP A 151 6.35 8.33 -22.84
C ASP A 151 4.82 8.24 -22.70
N VAL A 152 4.18 9.39 -22.48
CA VAL A 152 2.73 9.52 -22.31
C VAL A 152 1.94 8.90 -23.48
N SER A 153 2.49 8.96 -24.69
CA SER A 153 1.88 8.35 -25.90
C SER A 153 1.70 6.83 -25.80
N LEU A 154 2.46 6.16 -24.94
CA LEU A 154 2.42 4.72 -24.74
C LEU A 154 1.55 4.29 -23.56
N TYR A 155 0.95 5.22 -22.83
CA TYR A 155 0.13 4.90 -21.64
C TYR A 155 -1.06 4.00 -21.98
N PHE A 156 -1.69 4.19 -23.13
CA PHE A 156 -2.76 3.31 -23.61
C PHE A 156 -2.27 1.86 -23.76
N TRP A 157 -1.10 1.64 -24.35
CA TRP A 157 -0.50 0.32 -24.51
C TRP A 157 -0.04 -0.27 -23.18
N TRP A 158 0.45 0.57 -22.26
CA TRP A 158 0.79 0.15 -20.91
C TRP A 158 -0.44 -0.40 -20.17
N VAL A 159 -1.59 0.28 -20.25
CA VAL A 159 -2.85 -0.17 -19.63
C VAL A 159 -3.28 -1.53 -20.21
N ILE A 160 -3.24 -1.68 -21.53
CA ILE A 160 -3.56 -2.95 -22.19
C ILE A 160 -2.62 -4.06 -21.73
N GLY A 161 -1.31 -3.82 -21.75
CA GLY A 161 -0.30 -4.78 -21.32
C GLY A 161 -0.48 -5.19 -19.86
N ALA A 162 -0.70 -4.21 -18.98
CA ALA A 162 -0.93 -4.41 -17.56
C ALA A 162 -2.11 -5.37 -17.34
N ILE A 163 -3.25 -5.11 -17.98
CA ILE A 163 -4.45 -5.95 -17.88
C ILE A 163 -4.20 -7.35 -18.46
N LEU A 164 -3.64 -7.44 -19.67
CA LEU A 164 -3.39 -8.70 -20.36
C LEU A 164 -2.46 -9.65 -19.61
N VAL A 165 -1.51 -9.11 -18.85
CA VAL A 165 -0.60 -9.93 -18.03
C VAL A 165 -1.17 -10.22 -16.65
N THR A 166 -1.76 -9.24 -15.98
CA THR A 166 -2.19 -9.39 -14.58
C THR A 166 -3.51 -10.14 -14.42
N ILE A 167 -4.44 -10.09 -15.38
CA ILE A 167 -5.67 -10.89 -15.33
C ILE A 167 -5.35 -12.40 -15.33
N PRO A 168 -4.53 -12.94 -16.25
CA PRO A 168 -4.14 -14.34 -16.19
C PRO A 168 -3.47 -14.71 -14.87
N LEU A 169 -2.55 -13.88 -14.37
CA LEU A 169 -1.90 -14.10 -13.07
C LEU A 169 -2.93 -14.20 -11.93
N PHE A 170 -3.94 -13.34 -11.93
CA PHE A 170 -5.02 -13.41 -10.96
C PHE A 170 -5.83 -14.71 -11.08
N ILE A 171 -6.14 -15.16 -12.30
CA ILE A 171 -6.94 -16.36 -12.54
C ILE A 171 -6.19 -17.63 -12.13
N ILE A 172 -4.89 -17.74 -12.45
CA ILE A 172 -4.08 -18.93 -12.14
C ILE A 172 -3.63 -19.00 -10.68
N ARG A 173 -3.98 -18.00 -9.85
CA ARG A 173 -3.53 -17.91 -8.47
C ARG A 173 -3.88 -19.20 -7.70
N PRO A 174 -2.97 -19.70 -6.85
CA PRO A 174 -3.25 -20.87 -6.03
C PRO A 174 -4.48 -20.66 -5.14
N THR A 175 -5.34 -21.69 -5.04
CA THR A 175 -6.50 -21.66 -4.14
C THR A 175 -6.08 -21.98 -2.70
N GLU A 176 -6.59 -21.23 -1.73
CA GLU A 176 -6.46 -21.58 -0.32
C GLU A 176 -7.36 -22.77 0.03
N GLN A 177 -6.85 -23.74 0.78
CA GLN A 177 -7.72 -24.73 1.43
C GLN A 177 -8.45 -24.07 2.59
N ASN A 178 -9.77 -24.05 2.51
CA ASN A 178 -10.64 -23.49 3.54
C ASN A 178 -10.58 -24.37 4.80
N ASN A 179 -9.70 -24.01 5.75
CA ASN A 179 -9.94 -24.38 7.13
C ASN A 179 -10.85 -23.31 7.73
N PRO A 180 -12.04 -23.68 8.27
CA PRO A 180 -12.87 -22.75 9.01
C PRO A 180 -12.15 -22.42 10.32
N SER A 181 -11.21 -21.48 10.28
CA SER A 181 -10.73 -20.84 11.49
C SER A 181 -11.87 -19.97 11.97
N GLY A 182 -12.45 -20.35 13.11
CA GLY A 182 -13.47 -19.57 13.81
C GLY A 182 -12.98 -18.14 13.97
N GLU A 183 -13.65 -17.21 13.29
CA GLU A 183 -13.49 -15.80 13.55
C GLU A 183 -14.53 -15.41 14.60
N GLU A 184 -14.00 -14.91 15.72
CA GLU A 184 -14.78 -14.35 16.80
C GLU A 184 -15.63 -13.17 16.31
N THR A 185 -16.82 -13.10 16.88
CA THR A 185 -17.88 -12.13 16.63
C THR A 185 -17.39 -10.69 16.50
N SER A 186 -17.74 -10.09 15.36
CA SER A 186 -17.67 -8.67 15.02
C SER A 186 -18.09 -7.76 16.18
N GLN A 187 -17.17 -6.91 16.64
CA GLN A 187 -17.53 -5.71 17.37
C GLN A 187 -17.68 -4.54 16.38
N SER A 188 -18.94 -4.22 16.10
CA SER A 188 -19.44 -2.87 15.84
C SER A 188 -19.39 -2.31 14.41
N ALA A 189 -20.39 -2.69 13.59
CA ALA A 189 -20.81 -1.95 12.40
C ALA A 189 -21.02 -0.42 12.62
N ASN A 190 -21.20 0.01 13.87
CA ASN A 190 -21.38 1.43 14.23
C ASN A 190 -20.13 2.30 13.98
N TRP A 191 -18.94 1.72 13.75
CA TRP A 191 -17.71 2.47 13.48
C TRP A 191 -17.39 2.65 11.99
N LEU A 192 -18.15 2.00 11.11
CA LEU A 192 -17.93 2.10 9.66
C LEU A 192 -18.09 3.54 9.16
N ILE A 193 -19.21 4.21 9.49
CA ILE A 193 -19.47 5.58 9.04
C ILE A 193 -18.42 6.56 9.60
N PRO A 194 -18.11 6.58 10.92
CA PRO A 194 -17.02 7.41 11.44
C PRO A 194 -15.66 7.16 10.76
N ALA A 195 -15.30 5.91 10.50
CA ALA A 195 -14.04 5.58 9.85
C ALA A 195 -13.99 6.07 8.40
N VAL A 196 -15.09 5.96 7.64
CA VAL A 196 -15.18 6.53 6.29
C VAL A 196 -15.06 8.05 6.31
N ILE A 197 -15.70 8.75 7.26
CA ILE A 197 -15.58 10.21 7.39
C ILE A 197 -14.13 10.61 7.71
N LEU A 198 -13.47 9.92 8.64
CA LEU A 198 -12.07 10.17 8.98
C LEU A 198 -11.14 9.91 7.79
N LEU A 199 -11.38 8.83 7.03
CA LEU A 199 -10.62 8.50 5.83
C LEU A 199 -10.73 9.59 4.77
N ILE A 200 -11.93 10.11 4.52
CA ILE A 200 -12.17 11.20 3.57
C ILE A 200 -11.46 12.48 4.04
N GLY A 201 -11.58 12.81 5.34
CA GLY A 201 -10.92 13.97 5.92
C GLY A 201 -9.40 13.89 5.78
N ALA A 202 -8.80 12.76 6.13
CA ALA A 202 -7.36 12.54 5.99
C ALA A 202 -6.92 12.59 4.52
N GLY A 203 -7.66 11.93 3.62
CA GLY A 203 -7.43 12.02 2.18
C GLY A 203 -7.42 13.45 1.64
N TYR A 204 -8.32 14.32 2.13
CA TYR A 204 -8.36 15.73 1.74
C TYR A 204 -7.10 16.51 2.14
N PHE A 205 -6.52 16.22 3.32
CA PHE A 205 -5.31 16.89 3.80
C PHE A 205 -4.01 16.27 3.28
N LEU A 206 -4.06 15.07 2.69
CA LEU A 206 -2.88 14.34 2.25
C LEU A 206 -2.05 15.11 1.20
N ASP A 207 -2.66 15.61 0.11
CA ASP A 207 -1.88 16.34 -0.91
C ASP A 207 -1.27 17.65 -0.38
N PRO A 208 -1.99 18.52 0.35
CA PRO A 208 -1.38 19.69 0.96
C PRO A 208 -0.20 19.36 1.88
N VAL A 209 -0.33 18.32 2.72
CA VAL A 209 0.74 17.87 3.63
C VAL A 209 1.94 17.34 2.87
N VAL A 210 1.71 16.52 1.83
CA VAL A 210 2.77 15.99 0.96
C VAL A 210 3.44 17.10 0.17
N SER A 211 2.68 18.07 -0.35
CA SER A 211 3.19 19.25 -1.05
C SER A 211 4.10 20.07 -0.16
N PHE A 212 3.66 20.34 1.08
CA PHE A 212 4.44 21.07 2.06
C PHE A 212 5.74 20.33 2.40
N ALA A 213 5.68 19.01 2.60
CA ALA A 213 6.87 18.20 2.86
C ALA A 213 7.83 18.20 1.64
N ALA A 214 7.31 18.07 0.42
CA ALA A 214 8.08 18.09 -0.82
C ALA A 214 8.81 19.43 -1.02
N GLU A 215 8.11 20.55 -0.86
CA GLU A 215 8.66 21.89 -1.06
C GLU A 215 9.83 22.20 -0.11
N ASN A 216 9.71 21.76 1.15
CA ASN A 216 10.67 22.07 2.22
C ASN A 216 11.82 21.06 2.31
N SER A 217 11.61 19.82 1.88
CA SER A 217 12.67 18.80 1.79
C SER A 217 13.37 18.76 0.43
N LYS A 218 12.80 19.41 -0.58
CA LYS A 218 13.20 19.31 -2.00
C LYS A 218 13.12 17.90 -2.57
N ALA A 219 12.42 16.98 -1.90
CA ALA A 219 12.14 15.65 -2.44
C ALA A 219 11.03 15.74 -3.51
N PRO A 220 11.21 15.15 -4.69
CA PRO A 220 10.16 15.13 -5.72
C PRO A 220 8.90 14.40 -5.23
N LYS A 221 7.71 14.95 -5.50
CA LYS A 221 6.42 14.34 -5.12
C LYS A 221 6.29 12.89 -5.58
N GLY A 222 6.68 12.57 -6.81
CA GLY A 222 6.65 11.20 -7.31
C GLY A 222 7.55 10.23 -6.54
N VAL A 223 8.72 10.69 -6.05
CA VAL A 223 9.62 9.88 -5.19
C VAL A 223 9.00 9.69 -3.81
N ILE A 224 8.38 10.74 -3.25
CA ILE A 224 7.64 10.66 -1.98
C ILE A 224 6.51 9.63 -2.11
N GLY A 225 5.70 9.71 -3.17
CA GLY A 225 4.63 8.74 -3.40
C GLY A 225 5.15 7.32 -3.57
N PHE A 226 6.17 7.13 -4.40
CA PHE A 226 6.70 5.81 -4.73
C PHE A 226 7.43 5.11 -3.57
N PHE A 227 8.16 5.84 -2.72
CA PHE A 227 8.90 5.22 -1.61
C PHE A 227 8.22 5.42 -0.28
N ILE A 228 7.83 6.65 0.06
CA ILE A 228 7.34 6.98 1.39
C ILE A 228 5.87 6.60 1.54
N LEU A 229 5.00 7.12 0.66
CA LEU A 229 3.58 6.83 0.76
C LEU A 229 3.34 5.35 0.50
N ALA A 230 3.95 4.75 -0.53
CA ALA A 230 3.87 3.31 -0.78
C ALA A 230 4.26 2.46 0.44
N THR A 231 5.35 2.79 1.14
CA THR A 231 5.73 2.05 2.35
C THR A 231 4.67 2.17 3.45
N LEU A 232 4.10 3.36 3.63
CA LEU A 232 3.09 3.64 4.66
C LEU A 232 1.73 3.02 4.30
N THR A 233 1.35 3.02 3.02
CA THR A 233 0.10 2.42 2.54
C THR A 233 0.16 0.90 2.51
N SER A 234 1.33 0.30 2.23
CA SER A 234 1.56 -1.14 2.33
C SER A 234 1.67 -1.66 3.78
N TRP A 235 1.65 -0.78 4.78
CA TRP A 235 1.85 -1.15 6.18
C TRP A 235 0.77 -2.08 6.75
N PRO A 236 -0.55 -1.89 6.47
CA PRO A 236 -1.58 -2.84 6.85
C PRO A 236 -1.34 -4.24 6.25
N GLU A 237 -0.79 -4.31 5.04
CA GLU A 237 -0.46 -5.58 4.38
C GLU A 237 0.67 -6.31 5.08
N PHE A 238 1.68 -5.56 5.50
CA PHE A 238 2.76 -6.08 6.33
C PHE A 238 2.25 -6.67 7.65
N LYS A 239 1.38 -5.93 8.37
CA LYS A 239 0.75 -6.42 9.62
C LYS A 239 -0.08 -7.68 9.38
N SER A 240 -0.86 -7.71 8.30
CA SER A 240 -1.61 -8.91 7.88
C SER A 240 -0.68 -10.10 7.59
N CYS A 241 0.41 -9.89 6.84
CA CYS A 241 1.40 -10.93 6.57
C CYS A 241 2.03 -11.47 7.85
N LEU A 242 2.41 -10.59 8.78
CA LEU A 242 2.96 -10.98 10.07
C LEU A 242 1.99 -11.87 10.85
N ALA A 243 0.71 -11.49 10.89
CA ALA A 243 -0.33 -12.29 11.54
C ALA A 243 -0.55 -13.66 10.87
N LEU A 244 -0.58 -13.70 9.53
CA LEU A 244 -0.76 -14.94 8.76
C LEU A 244 0.44 -15.89 8.91
N LEU A 245 1.66 -15.36 8.84
CA LEU A 245 2.89 -16.14 9.00
C LEU A 245 3.05 -16.69 10.42
N ASN A 246 2.73 -15.91 11.45
CA ASN A 246 2.69 -16.38 12.83
C ASN A 246 1.69 -17.52 13.05
N ARG A 247 0.62 -17.59 12.24
CA ARG A 247 -0.38 -18.67 12.25
C ARG A 247 -0.03 -19.84 11.32
N GLY A 248 1.17 -19.85 10.73
CA GLY A 248 1.59 -20.87 9.77
C GLY A 248 0.84 -20.83 8.43
N LYS A 249 0.07 -19.79 8.14
CA LYS A 249 -0.69 -19.62 6.89
C LYS A 249 0.18 -19.00 5.79
N THR A 250 1.27 -19.66 5.42
CA THR A 250 2.27 -19.14 4.46
C THR A 250 1.67 -18.80 3.10
N LEU A 251 0.81 -19.67 2.55
CA LEU A 251 0.18 -19.41 1.25
C LEU A 251 -0.71 -18.15 1.31
N ALA A 252 -1.41 -17.94 2.42
CA ALA A 252 -2.27 -16.76 2.58
C ALA A 252 -1.46 -15.47 2.65
N ALA A 253 -0.31 -15.47 3.33
CA ALA A 253 0.59 -14.32 3.36
C ALA A 253 1.13 -13.98 1.95
N ILE A 254 1.49 -15.01 1.16
CA ILE A 254 1.91 -14.82 -0.24
C ILE A 254 0.77 -14.28 -1.10
N LEU A 255 -0.45 -14.81 -0.93
CA LEU A 255 -1.62 -14.35 -1.67
C LEU A 255 -2.02 -12.93 -1.30
N ASN A 256 -1.89 -12.53 -0.04
CA ASN A 256 -2.10 -11.15 0.41
C ASN A 256 -1.25 -10.18 -0.42
N ILE A 257 0.02 -10.51 -0.63
CA ILE A 257 0.99 -9.67 -1.35
C ILE A 257 0.84 -9.76 -2.87
N THR A 258 0.70 -10.96 -3.41
CA THR A 258 0.60 -11.16 -4.87
C THR A 258 -0.71 -10.64 -5.44
N VAL A 259 -1.83 -10.82 -4.73
CA VAL A 259 -3.13 -10.22 -5.11
C VAL A 259 -3.08 -8.71 -4.93
N SER A 260 -2.45 -8.23 -3.87
CA SER A 260 -2.29 -6.79 -3.68
C SER A 260 -1.49 -6.14 -4.81
N ASN A 261 -0.35 -6.72 -5.18
CA ASN A 261 0.44 -6.25 -6.31
C ASN A 261 -0.36 -6.21 -7.62
N ILE A 262 -1.15 -7.24 -7.91
CA ILE A 262 -2.04 -7.25 -9.08
C ILE A 262 -3.03 -6.09 -9.01
N THR A 263 -3.65 -5.89 -7.83
CA THR A 263 -4.66 -4.85 -7.60
C THR A 263 -4.06 -3.46 -7.71
N ASN A 264 -2.83 -3.25 -7.23
CA ASN A 264 -2.12 -1.98 -7.36
C ASN A 264 -1.81 -1.63 -8.83
N ILE A 265 -1.47 -2.63 -9.65
CA ILE A 265 -1.36 -2.42 -11.10
C ILE A 265 -2.72 -2.07 -11.71
N TRP A 266 -3.82 -2.68 -11.26
CA TRP A 266 -5.16 -2.32 -11.73
C TRP A 266 -5.57 -0.92 -11.30
N LEU A 267 -5.24 -0.50 -10.09
CA LEU A 267 -5.47 0.86 -9.59
C LEU A 267 -4.70 1.88 -10.44
N ALA A 268 -3.41 1.64 -10.69
CA ALA A 268 -2.62 2.50 -11.57
C ALA A 268 -3.19 2.51 -12.99
N ALA A 269 -3.57 1.36 -13.55
CA ALA A 269 -4.18 1.26 -14.88
C ALA A 269 -5.52 2.01 -14.97
N ALA A 270 -6.35 1.95 -13.92
CA ALA A 270 -7.60 2.69 -13.84
C ALA A 270 -7.35 4.20 -13.77
N GLY A 271 -6.38 4.65 -12.97
CA GLY A 271 -6.02 6.07 -12.90
C GLY A 271 -5.46 6.61 -14.21
N ILE A 272 -4.59 5.85 -14.88
CA ILE A 272 -4.06 6.21 -16.20
C ILE A 272 -5.17 6.20 -17.25
N GLY A 273 -6.06 5.21 -17.21
CA GLY A 273 -7.23 5.16 -18.09
C GLY A 273 -8.14 6.37 -17.92
N PHE A 274 -8.40 6.79 -16.68
CA PHE A 274 -9.13 8.02 -16.38
C PHE A 274 -8.42 9.25 -16.92
N TYR A 275 -7.11 9.37 -16.68
CA TYR A 275 -6.29 10.46 -17.20
C TYR A 275 -6.37 10.59 -18.73
N ILE A 276 -6.24 9.49 -19.47
CA ILE A 276 -6.35 9.44 -20.94
C ILE A 276 -7.73 9.92 -21.42
N LEU A 277 -8.81 9.65 -20.67
CA LEU A 277 -10.15 10.08 -21.05
C LEU A 277 -10.43 11.56 -20.77
N THR A 278 -9.63 12.18 -19.90
CA THR A 278 -9.81 13.57 -19.46
C THR A 278 -8.88 14.58 -20.12
N VAL A 279 -7.83 14.12 -20.82
CA VAL A 279 -6.85 14.93 -21.56
C VAL A 279 -7.06 14.78 -23.05
#